data_AF-A0A6F7WED9-F1
#
_entry.id   AF-A0A6F7WED9-F1
#
_cell.length_a   1.000
_cell.length_b   1.000
_cell.length_c   1.000
_cell.angle_alpha   90.00
_cell.angle_beta   90.00
_cell.angle_gamma   90.00
#
_symmetry.space_group_name_H-M   'P 1'
#
loop_
_entity.id
_entity.type
_entity.pdbx_description
1 polymer ?
#
loop_
_entity_poly.entity_id
_entity_poly.type
_entity_poly.pdbx_seq_one_letter_code
_entity_poly.pdbx_strand_id
1 'polypeptide(L)'
;RALGGVLLGAAIAAKLLPAVTLPGALSGILAMNSKTLKAPENAGSPASPTTRLRRAAATAVRPAAAIVLPAAAVVALGYLPYVLLSRSSVLGYLTGYVAEEGYETGSTAAADKNRYALLRLLHPAPESWALPVVAAVLLVIVAWVLLRGDPGRPWRGALVVTGTAFLLMTPGYPWYALLVVALVALDGRWEWLGLPLAGVVQYVTARAVDDGAWVGTLGYAVAGAAVMAGWAVRALRAASAPP
;
A
#
# COMPACT_ATOMS: atom_id res chain seq x y z
N ARG A 1 8.99 27.52 -15.95
CA ARG A 1 9.33 26.73 -14.73
C ARG A 1 8.08 26.42 -13.88
N ALA A 2 7.24 27.41 -13.56
CA ALA A 2 5.98 27.19 -12.83
C ALA A 2 4.98 26.24 -13.53
N LEU A 3 4.77 26.40 -14.85
CA LEU A 3 3.92 25.51 -15.65
C LEU A 3 4.37 24.04 -15.64
N GLY A 4 5.69 23.81 -15.71
CA GLY A 4 6.25 22.46 -15.58
C GLY A 4 6.02 21.86 -14.20
N GLY A 5 6.11 22.67 -13.14
CA GLY A 5 5.79 22.25 -11.78
C GLY A 5 4.30 21.94 -11.58
N VAL A 6 3.40 22.70 -12.21
CA VAL A 6 1.95 22.43 -12.18
C VAL A 6 1.60 21.16 -12.95
N LEU A 7 2.19 20.95 -14.13
CA LEU A 7 1.98 19.72 -14.91
C LEU A 7 2.57 18.49 -14.24
N LEU A 8 3.75 18.62 -13.63
CA LEU A 8 4.36 17.55 -12.83
C LEU A 8 3.53 17.26 -11.57
N GLY A 9 3.07 18.31 -10.88
CA GLY A 9 2.17 18.21 -9.74
C GLY A 9 0.85 17.55 -10.10
N ALA A 10 0.28 17.88 -11.27
CA ALA A 10 -0.93 17.26 -11.80
C ALA A 10 -0.71 15.81 -12.22
N ALA A 11 0.45 15.46 -12.79
CA ALA A 11 0.79 14.09 -13.17
C ALA A 11 1.02 13.20 -11.93
N ILE A 12 1.67 13.74 -10.90
CA ILE A 12 1.82 13.12 -9.58
C ILE A 12 0.45 12.97 -8.92
N ALA A 13 -0.38 14.02 -8.96
CA ALA A 13 -1.73 14.00 -8.45
C ALA A 13 -2.58 12.92 -9.13
N ALA A 14 -2.50 12.81 -10.46
CA ALA A 14 -3.26 11.84 -11.24
C ALA A 14 -2.81 10.39 -11.02
N LYS A 15 -1.51 10.14 -10.83
CA LYS A 15 -0.96 8.78 -10.70
C LYS A 15 -0.85 8.28 -9.27
N LEU A 16 -0.52 9.15 -8.31
CA LEU A 16 -0.20 8.75 -6.94
C LEU A 16 -1.33 9.05 -5.96
N LEU A 17 -2.11 10.13 -6.15
CA LEU A 17 -3.21 10.42 -5.21
C LEU A 17 -4.26 9.33 -5.18
N PRO A 18 -4.72 8.70 -6.28
CA PRO A 18 -5.73 7.66 -6.17
C PRO A 18 -5.27 6.51 -5.28
N ALA A 19 -4.05 6.01 -5.45
CA ALA A 19 -3.51 4.92 -4.63
C ALA A 19 -3.34 5.32 -3.15
N VAL A 20 -3.00 6.59 -2.90
CA VAL A 20 -2.71 7.12 -1.57
C VAL A 20 -3.96 7.57 -0.81
N THR A 21 -4.95 8.12 -1.51
CA THR A 21 -6.12 8.73 -0.87
C THR A 21 -7.33 7.82 -0.92
N LEU A 22 -7.45 6.87 -1.87
CA LEU A 22 -8.61 5.96 -1.92
C LEU A 22 -8.83 5.23 -0.60
N PRO A 23 -7.84 4.52 -0.02
CA PRO A 23 -8.10 3.71 1.17
C PRO A 23 -8.54 4.57 2.37
N GLY A 24 -7.91 5.74 2.55
CA GLY A 24 -8.27 6.66 3.63
C GLY A 24 -9.61 7.38 3.41
N ALA A 25 -9.89 7.80 2.17
CA ALA A 25 -11.14 8.48 1.83
C ALA A 25 -12.35 7.52 1.87
N LEU A 26 -12.17 6.28 1.41
CA LEU A 26 -13.17 5.22 1.54
C LEU A 26 -13.38 4.82 3.00
N SER A 27 -12.33 4.85 3.84
CA SER A 27 -12.47 4.67 5.28
C SER A 27 -13.34 5.77 5.92
N GLY A 28 -13.21 7.02 5.47
CA GLY A 28 -14.10 8.13 5.83
C GLY A 28 -15.56 7.87 5.61
N ILE A 29 -15.88 7.33 4.43
CA ILE A 29 -17.24 7.02 4.04
C ILE A 29 -17.82 5.90 4.92
N LEU A 30 -17.03 4.87 5.24
CA LEU A 30 -17.43 3.76 6.11
C LEU A 30 -17.61 4.22 7.57
N ALA A 31 -16.71 5.05 8.08
CA ALA A 31 -16.76 5.59 9.44
C ALA A 31 -17.96 6.54 9.64
N MET A 32 -18.23 7.42 8.68
CA MET A 32 -19.43 8.28 8.68
C MET A 32 -20.72 7.45 8.79
N ASN A 33 -20.77 6.30 8.11
CA ASN A 33 -21.93 5.41 8.14
C ASN A 33 -22.10 4.64 9.46
N SER A 34 -21.00 4.32 10.15
CA SER A 34 -21.07 3.74 11.50
C SER A 34 -21.66 4.70 12.54
N LYS A 35 -21.44 6.02 12.38
CA LYS A 35 -22.01 7.05 13.26
C LYS A 35 -23.51 7.24 12.98
N THR A 36 -23.96 7.21 11.73
CA THR A 36 -25.40 7.23 11.39
C THR A 36 -26.12 5.97 11.86
N LEU A 37 -25.44 4.81 11.94
CA LEU A 37 -25.97 3.59 12.55
C LEU A 37 -26.13 3.67 14.09
N LYS A 38 -25.43 4.59 14.76
CA LYS A 38 -25.46 4.83 16.21
C LYS A 38 -26.39 5.97 16.65
N ALA A 39 -27.11 6.62 15.72
CA ALA A 39 -28.06 7.69 16.02
C ALA A 39 -29.21 7.19 16.93
N PRO A 40 -29.79 8.06 17.79
CA PRO A 40 -30.41 7.66 19.05
C PRO A 40 -31.66 6.81 18.90
N GLU A 41 -31.85 5.93 19.88
CA GLU A 41 -32.88 4.91 20.13
C GLU A 41 -34.32 5.47 20.28
N ASN A 42 -34.62 6.65 19.75
CA ASN A 42 -35.95 7.27 19.86
C ASN A 42 -36.81 7.10 18.60
N ALA A 43 -36.40 6.25 17.65
CA ALA A 43 -37.21 5.88 16.49
C ALA A 43 -37.74 4.45 16.70
N GLY A 44 -39.07 4.33 16.76
CA GLY A 44 -39.77 3.09 17.06
C GLY A 44 -39.31 1.88 16.23
N SER A 45 -39.41 0.71 16.88
CA SER A 45 -39.10 -0.66 16.43
C SER A 45 -37.71 -0.84 15.78
N PRO A 46 -36.76 -1.55 16.43
CA PRO A 46 -35.39 -1.63 15.94
C PRO A 46 -35.34 -2.34 14.59
N ALA A 47 -34.97 -1.61 13.53
CA ALA A 47 -34.73 -2.17 12.23
C ALA A 47 -33.73 -3.35 12.32
N SER A 48 -34.02 -4.44 11.61
CA SER A 48 -33.16 -5.63 11.64
C SER A 48 -31.72 -5.27 11.27
N PRO A 49 -30.70 -5.94 11.87
CA PRO A 49 -29.29 -5.65 11.61
C PRO A 49 -28.93 -5.65 10.11
N THR A 50 -29.58 -6.51 9.33
CA THR A 50 -29.42 -6.63 7.88
C THR A 50 -29.91 -5.39 7.13
N THR A 51 -31.04 -4.81 7.54
CA THR A 51 -31.61 -3.60 6.92
C THR A 51 -30.73 -2.38 7.17
N ARG A 52 -30.14 -2.30 8.37
CA ARG A 52 -29.16 -1.29 8.76
C ARG A 52 -27.88 -1.38 7.92
N LEU A 53 -27.31 -2.58 7.77
CA LEU A 53 -26.14 -2.81 6.92
C LEU A 53 -26.41 -2.48 5.45
N ARG A 54 -27.57 -2.87 4.89
CA ARG A 54 -27.93 -2.54 3.50
C ARG A 54 -28.09 -1.04 3.27
N ARG A 55 -28.69 -0.32 4.23
CA ARG A 55 -28.86 1.14 4.14
C ARG A 55 -27.53 1.89 4.29
N ALA A 56 -26.65 1.42 5.17
CA ALA A 56 -25.28 1.91 5.27
C ALA A 56 -24.46 1.62 4.00
N ALA A 57 -24.55 0.41 3.44
CA ALA A 57 -23.89 0.09 2.18
C ALA A 57 -24.40 1.01 1.04
N ALA A 58 -25.71 1.16 0.89
CA ALA A 58 -26.33 2.00 -0.14
C ALA A 58 -25.94 3.49 -0.02
N THR A 59 -25.80 4.01 1.21
CA THR A 59 -25.36 5.40 1.44
C THR A 59 -23.87 5.59 1.21
N ALA A 60 -23.04 4.54 1.34
CA ALA A 60 -21.62 4.57 1.01
C ALA A 60 -21.35 4.52 -0.51
N VAL A 61 -22.26 3.98 -1.32
CA VAL A 61 -22.06 3.81 -2.78
C VAL A 61 -21.82 5.14 -3.48
N ARG A 62 -22.61 6.18 -3.19
CA ARG A 62 -22.50 7.48 -3.88
C ARG A 62 -21.16 8.19 -3.60
N PRO A 63 -20.73 8.37 -2.34
CA PRO A 63 -19.43 8.95 -2.03
C PRO A 63 -18.27 8.10 -2.55
N ALA A 64 -18.37 6.77 -2.46
CA ALA A 64 -17.33 5.87 -2.97
C ALA A 64 -17.22 5.98 -4.50
N ALA A 65 -18.35 5.99 -5.21
CA ALA A 65 -18.40 6.19 -6.65
C ALA A 65 -17.83 7.56 -7.06
N ALA A 66 -18.09 8.62 -6.28
CA ALA A 66 -17.54 9.96 -6.53
C ALA A 66 -16.01 10.03 -6.43
N ILE A 67 -15.36 9.04 -5.78
CA ILE A 67 -13.89 8.94 -5.70
C ILE A 67 -13.36 7.92 -6.70
N VAL A 68 -13.97 6.74 -6.73
CA VAL A 68 -13.54 5.60 -7.54
C VAL A 68 -13.76 5.87 -9.03
N LEU A 69 -14.87 6.49 -9.44
CA LEU A 69 -15.14 6.75 -10.86
C LEU A 69 -14.15 7.75 -11.46
N PRO A 70 -13.88 8.93 -10.86
CA PRO A 70 -12.85 9.82 -11.40
C PRO A 70 -11.46 9.18 -11.39
N ALA A 71 -11.10 8.45 -10.34
CA ALA A 71 -9.82 7.73 -10.27
C ALA A 71 -9.70 6.70 -11.40
N ALA A 72 -10.74 5.87 -11.59
CA ALA A 72 -10.79 4.89 -12.66
C ALA A 72 -10.78 5.55 -14.04
N ALA A 73 -11.48 6.67 -14.22
CA ALA A 73 -11.49 7.43 -15.46
C ALA A 73 -10.11 8.01 -15.78
N VAL A 74 -9.40 8.56 -14.79
CA VAL A 74 -8.01 9.06 -14.97
C VAL A 74 -7.07 7.91 -15.36
N VAL A 75 -7.16 6.77 -14.69
CA VAL A 75 -6.37 5.58 -15.03
C VAL A 75 -6.70 5.09 -16.43
N ALA A 76 -7.99 4.94 -16.74
CA ALA A 76 -8.47 4.48 -18.04
C ALA A 76 -8.01 5.43 -19.14
N LEU A 77 -8.26 6.73 -19.04
CA LEU A 77 -7.84 7.71 -20.05
C LEU A 77 -6.31 7.77 -20.20
N GLY A 78 -5.56 7.60 -19.11
CA GLY A 78 -4.11 7.58 -19.15
C GLY A 78 -3.50 6.33 -19.79
N TYR A 79 -4.13 5.16 -19.61
CA TYR A 79 -3.61 3.88 -20.10
C TYR A 79 -4.28 3.36 -21.39
N LEU A 80 -5.49 3.81 -21.70
CA LEU A 80 -6.27 3.35 -22.86
C LEU A 80 -5.51 3.54 -24.19
N PRO A 81 -4.81 4.67 -24.46
CA PRO A 81 -4.01 4.80 -25.67
C PRO A 81 -2.94 3.72 -25.78
N TYR A 82 -2.26 3.40 -24.67
CA TYR A 82 -1.22 2.37 -24.63
C TYR A 82 -1.79 0.97 -24.85
N VAL A 83 -2.95 0.66 -24.26
CA VAL A 83 -3.61 -0.64 -24.44
C VAL A 83 -4.05 -0.82 -25.89
N LEU A 84 -4.67 0.21 -26.50
CA LEU A 84 -5.16 0.16 -27.87
C LEU A 84 -4.02 0.08 -28.90
N LEU A 85 -2.92 0.83 -28.68
CA LEU A 85 -1.80 0.90 -29.62
C LEU A 85 -0.83 -0.28 -29.50
N SER A 86 -0.72 -0.90 -28.32
CA SER A 86 0.26 -1.97 -28.06
C SER A 86 -0.16 -3.35 -28.56
N ARG A 87 -1.37 -3.51 -29.14
CA ARG A 87 -1.88 -4.78 -29.69
C ARG A 87 -1.62 -5.99 -28.78
N SER A 88 -1.96 -5.87 -27.50
CA SER A 88 -1.81 -6.92 -26.47
C SER A 88 -0.39 -7.16 -25.94
N SER A 89 0.64 -6.47 -26.44
CA SER A 89 2.02 -6.71 -25.98
C SER A 89 2.28 -6.26 -24.54
N VAL A 90 1.54 -5.26 -24.04
CA VAL A 90 1.72 -4.73 -22.66
C VAL A 90 1.34 -5.76 -21.61
N LEU A 91 0.26 -6.52 -21.82
CA LEU A 91 -0.14 -7.58 -20.90
C LEU A 91 0.68 -8.86 -21.15
N GLY A 92 1.06 -9.13 -22.39
CA GLY A 92 1.92 -10.26 -22.74
C GLY A 92 3.34 -10.17 -22.17
N TYR A 93 3.91 -8.96 -22.05
CA TYR A 93 5.23 -8.75 -21.46
C TYR A 93 5.22 -8.74 -19.92
N LEU A 94 4.05 -8.61 -19.27
CA LEU A 94 3.97 -8.53 -17.81
C LEU A 94 4.55 -9.79 -17.13
N THR A 95 4.28 -10.97 -17.69
CA THR A 95 4.84 -12.23 -17.18
C THR A 95 6.37 -12.26 -17.35
N GLY A 96 6.86 -11.84 -18.52
CA GLY A 96 8.28 -11.64 -18.78
C GLY A 96 8.93 -10.68 -17.78
N TYR A 97 8.27 -9.55 -17.49
CA TYR A 97 8.75 -8.57 -16.51
C TYR A 97 8.79 -9.13 -15.08
N VAL A 98 7.78 -9.90 -14.66
CA VAL A 98 7.74 -10.54 -13.35
C VAL A 98 8.88 -11.56 -13.21
N ALA A 99 9.16 -12.33 -14.26
CA ALA A 99 10.30 -13.23 -14.33
C ALA A 99 11.63 -12.46 -14.30
N GLU A 100 11.79 -11.42 -15.12
CA GLU A 100 12.97 -10.57 -15.16
C GLU A 100 13.24 -9.88 -13.82
N GLU A 101 12.19 -9.49 -13.08
CA GLU A 101 12.31 -8.84 -11.77
C GLU A 101 12.64 -9.81 -10.63
N GLY A 102 12.52 -11.12 -10.84
CA GLY A 102 12.85 -12.13 -9.83
C GLY A 102 11.67 -12.52 -8.93
N TYR A 103 10.43 -12.31 -9.37
CA TYR A 103 9.24 -12.65 -8.61
C TYR A 103 8.67 -14.04 -8.93
N GLU A 104 9.12 -14.68 -10.01
CA GLU A 104 8.65 -16.00 -10.45
C GLU A 104 9.67 -17.10 -10.15
N THR A 105 9.14 -18.32 -9.92
CA THR A 105 9.96 -19.50 -9.67
C THR A 105 10.86 -19.81 -10.87
N GLY A 106 12.14 -20.06 -10.63
CA GLY A 106 13.11 -20.34 -11.69
C GLY A 106 13.63 -19.09 -12.41
N SER A 107 13.28 -17.88 -11.95
CA SER A 107 13.88 -16.64 -12.45
C SER A 107 15.39 -16.64 -12.21
N THR A 108 16.16 -16.38 -13.27
CA THR A 108 17.61 -16.19 -13.21
C THR A 108 17.99 -14.89 -12.48
N ALA A 109 17.06 -13.93 -12.35
CA ALA A 109 17.27 -12.67 -11.65
C ALA A 109 16.94 -12.73 -10.15
N ALA A 110 16.40 -13.86 -9.65
CA ALA A 110 16.00 -14.03 -8.26
C ALA A 110 17.19 -13.88 -7.29
N ALA A 111 18.36 -14.37 -7.67
CA ALA A 111 19.60 -14.25 -6.89
C ALA A 111 20.10 -12.79 -6.82
N ASP A 112 20.04 -12.06 -7.93
CA ASP A 112 20.60 -10.71 -8.03
C ASP A 112 19.69 -9.63 -7.43
N LYS A 113 18.37 -9.81 -7.55
CA LYS A 113 17.39 -8.77 -7.19
C LYS A 113 16.81 -8.92 -5.80
N ASN A 114 17.05 -10.04 -5.12
CA ASN A 114 16.61 -10.35 -3.75
C ASN A 114 15.15 -9.93 -3.46
N ARG A 115 14.22 -10.38 -4.31
CA ARG A 115 12.78 -10.16 -4.07
C ARG A 115 12.31 -11.01 -2.91
N TYR A 116 11.24 -10.54 -2.28
CA TYR A 116 10.65 -11.18 -1.10
C TYR A 116 11.65 -11.37 0.04
N ALA A 117 12.56 -10.41 0.27
CA ALA A 117 13.70 -10.55 1.15
C ALA A 117 13.31 -11.04 2.57
N LEU A 118 12.25 -10.50 3.16
CA LEU A 118 11.77 -10.95 4.46
C LEU A 118 11.16 -12.37 4.43
N LEU A 119 10.52 -12.75 3.34
CA LEU A 119 9.96 -14.10 3.20
C LEU A 119 11.06 -15.15 3.00
N ARG A 120 12.22 -14.76 2.47
CA ARG A 120 13.40 -15.64 2.38
C ARG A 120 13.94 -16.09 3.73
N LEU A 121 13.68 -15.32 4.79
CA LEU A 121 13.98 -15.74 6.17
C LEU A 121 13.14 -16.95 6.60
N LEU A 122 11.98 -17.15 5.98
CA LEU A 122 11.07 -18.27 6.28
C LEU A 122 11.30 -19.46 5.35
N HIS A 123 11.53 -19.19 4.05
CA HIS A 123 11.75 -20.23 3.04
C HIS A 123 12.70 -19.74 1.94
N PRO A 124 13.75 -20.49 1.57
CA PRO A 124 14.75 -20.04 0.59
C PRO A 124 14.20 -19.68 -0.79
N ALA A 125 13.13 -20.35 -1.22
CA ALA A 125 12.46 -20.14 -2.52
C ALA A 125 11.00 -19.66 -2.33
N PRO A 126 10.79 -18.39 -1.93
CA PRO A 126 9.46 -17.86 -1.66
C PRO A 126 8.61 -17.67 -2.93
N GLU A 127 9.20 -17.61 -4.11
CA GLU A 127 8.54 -17.29 -5.39
C GLU A 127 7.42 -18.26 -5.76
N SER A 128 7.46 -19.48 -5.23
CA SER A 128 6.45 -20.52 -5.45
C SER A 128 5.12 -20.27 -4.71
N TRP A 129 5.14 -19.47 -3.63
CA TRP A 129 3.98 -19.28 -2.76
C TRP A 129 3.77 -17.82 -2.30
N ALA A 130 4.76 -16.96 -2.47
CA ALA A 130 4.75 -15.60 -1.92
C ALA A 130 3.63 -14.76 -2.51
N LEU A 131 3.40 -14.83 -3.82
CA LEU A 131 2.42 -13.98 -4.49
C LEU A 131 1.00 -14.08 -3.87
N PRO A 132 0.38 -15.29 -3.73
CA PRO A 132 -0.93 -15.39 -3.11
C PRO A 132 -0.92 -14.97 -1.63
N VAL A 133 0.16 -15.26 -0.89
CA VAL A 133 0.28 -14.85 0.52
C VAL A 133 0.36 -13.33 0.65
N VAL A 134 1.20 -12.67 -0.15
CA VAL A 134 1.31 -11.21 -0.14
C VAL A 134 0.01 -10.55 -0.57
N ALA A 135 -0.67 -11.08 -1.58
CA ALA A 135 -1.98 -10.59 -2.01
C ALA A 135 -3.01 -10.69 -0.87
N ALA A 136 -3.06 -11.83 -0.17
CA ALA A 136 -3.95 -12.03 0.97
C ALA A 136 -3.62 -11.07 2.13
N VAL A 137 -2.34 -10.92 2.49
CA VAL A 137 -1.90 -9.99 3.55
C VAL A 137 -2.26 -8.55 3.19
N LEU A 138 -1.96 -8.12 1.96
CA LEU A 138 -2.30 -6.77 1.50
C LEU A 138 -3.81 -6.54 1.48
N LEU A 139 -4.60 -7.54 1.09
CA LEU A 139 -6.06 -7.45 1.14
C LEU A 139 -6.54 -7.26 2.59
N VAL A 140 -5.98 -8.00 3.54
CA VAL A 140 -6.30 -7.85 4.97
C VAL A 140 -5.90 -6.46 5.48
N ILE A 141 -4.72 -5.95 5.11
CA ILE A 141 -4.27 -4.62 5.50
C ILE A 141 -5.14 -3.52 4.88
N VAL A 142 -5.49 -3.64 3.61
CA VAL A 142 -6.40 -2.70 2.92
C VAL A 142 -7.78 -2.73 3.60
N ALA A 143 -8.34 -3.91 3.86
CA ALA A 143 -9.60 -4.04 4.59
C ALA A 143 -9.51 -3.43 5.99
N TRP A 144 -8.40 -3.64 6.71
CA TRP A 144 -8.17 -3.04 8.01
C TRP A 144 -8.09 -1.51 7.94
N VAL A 145 -7.39 -0.94 6.95
CA VAL A 145 -7.33 0.52 6.73
C VAL A 145 -8.72 1.07 6.37
N LEU A 146 -9.48 0.37 5.54
CA LEU A 146 -10.85 0.78 5.20
C LEU A 146 -11.76 0.79 6.44
N LEU A 147 -11.66 -0.24 7.28
CA LEU A 147 -12.54 -0.41 8.43
C LEU A 147 -12.14 0.42 9.66
N ARG A 148 -10.83 0.69 9.84
CA ARG A 148 -10.29 1.30 11.07
C ARG A 148 -9.38 2.51 10.83
N GLY A 149 -9.20 2.93 9.58
CA GLY A 149 -8.39 4.08 9.22
C GLY A 149 -8.96 5.39 9.76
N ASP A 150 -8.08 6.40 9.85
CA ASP A 150 -8.47 7.77 10.20
C ASP A 150 -8.81 8.55 8.91
N PRO A 151 -10.08 8.92 8.70
CA PRO A 151 -10.50 9.69 7.53
C PRO A 151 -9.87 11.06 7.43
N GLY A 152 -9.54 11.66 8.57
CA GLY A 152 -8.88 12.97 8.63
C GLY A 152 -7.40 12.91 8.29
N ARG A 153 -6.82 11.68 8.23
CA ARG A 153 -5.40 11.45 7.94
C ARG A 153 -5.24 10.31 6.93
N PRO A 154 -5.78 10.44 5.70
CA PRO A 154 -5.81 9.36 4.71
C PRO A 154 -4.42 8.86 4.29
N TRP A 155 -3.41 9.74 4.32
CA TRP A 155 -2.01 9.39 4.06
C TRP A 155 -1.45 8.35 5.04
N ARG A 156 -1.99 8.24 6.27
CA ARG A 156 -1.60 7.21 7.23
C ARG A 156 -1.98 5.82 6.76
N GLY A 157 -3.19 5.68 6.22
CA GLY A 157 -3.67 4.43 5.63
C GLY A 157 -2.80 4.01 4.44
N ALA A 158 -2.50 4.96 3.56
CA ALA A 158 -1.58 4.72 2.45
C ALA A 158 -0.17 4.36 2.89
N LEU A 159 0.39 5.03 3.90
CA LEU A 159 1.71 4.70 4.43
C LEU A 159 1.77 3.23 4.87
N VAL A 160 0.74 2.77 5.58
CA VAL A 160 0.66 1.37 6.03
C VAL A 160 0.54 0.42 4.85
N VAL A 161 -0.37 0.65 3.90
CA VAL A 161 -0.56 -0.23 2.73
C VAL A 161 0.68 -0.26 1.85
N THR A 162 1.19 0.90 1.44
CA THR A 162 2.37 1.03 0.58
C THR A 162 3.61 0.49 1.28
N GLY A 163 3.86 0.88 2.53
CA GLY A 163 5.01 0.40 3.27
C GLY A 163 4.98 -1.11 3.51
N THR A 164 3.81 -1.69 3.78
CA THR A 164 3.64 -3.15 3.89
C THR A 164 3.92 -3.84 2.56
N ALA A 165 3.44 -3.29 1.43
CA ALA A 165 3.76 -3.83 0.11
C ALA A 165 5.26 -3.83 -0.17
N PHE A 166 5.98 -2.77 0.24
CA PHE A 166 7.43 -2.68 0.09
C PHE A 166 8.19 -3.68 0.98
N LEU A 167 7.76 -3.88 2.22
CA LEU A 167 8.34 -4.90 3.12
C LEU A 167 8.17 -6.32 2.54
N LEU A 168 7.00 -6.59 1.97
CA LEU A 168 6.65 -7.92 1.45
C LEU A 168 7.28 -8.21 0.08
N MET A 169 7.22 -7.26 -0.85
CA MET A 169 7.67 -7.46 -2.23
C MET A 169 9.16 -7.15 -2.41
N THR A 170 9.73 -6.25 -1.59
CA THR A 170 11.13 -5.84 -1.69
C THR A 170 11.48 -5.33 -3.11
N PRO A 171 10.86 -4.22 -3.56
CA PRO A 171 11.11 -3.69 -4.88
C PRO A 171 12.59 -3.28 -5.04
N GLY A 172 13.20 -3.67 -6.16
CA GLY A 172 14.66 -3.64 -6.33
C GLY A 172 15.26 -2.28 -6.68
N TYR A 173 14.43 -1.24 -6.83
CA TYR A 173 14.92 0.12 -7.11
C TYR A 173 14.53 1.09 -5.98
N PRO A 174 15.51 1.83 -5.42
CA PRO A 174 15.28 2.64 -4.22
C PRO A 174 14.36 3.84 -4.48
N TRP A 175 14.31 4.36 -5.72
CA TRP A 175 13.45 5.51 -6.05
C TRP A 175 11.96 5.20 -5.93
N TYR A 176 11.55 3.94 -5.98
CA TYR A 176 10.16 3.58 -5.72
C TYR A 176 9.75 3.96 -4.28
N ALA A 177 10.68 3.93 -3.34
CA ALA A 177 10.43 4.24 -1.93
C ALA A 177 10.28 5.75 -1.65
N LEU A 178 10.46 6.62 -2.65
CA LEU A 178 10.21 8.06 -2.51
C LEU A 178 8.74 8.35 -2.12
N LEU A 179 7.81 7.52 -2.57
CA LEU A 179 6.41 7.60 -2.14
C LEU A 179 6.29 7.37 -0.63
N VAL A 180 7.01 6.39 -0.08
CA VAL A 180 7.03 6.13 1.37
C VAL A 180 7.62 7.32 2.11
N VAL A 181 8.71 7.91 1.62
CA VAL A 181 9.30 9.13 2.21
C VAL A 181 8.28 10.27 2.26
N ALA A 182 7.56 10.52 1.17
CA ALA A 182 6.53 11.56 1.12
C ALA A 182 5.38 11.28 2.11
N LEU A 183 4.92 10.03 2.19
CA LEU A 183 3.87 9.63 3.13
C LEU A 183 4.31 9.73 4.59
N VAL A 184 5.58 9.44 4.88
CA VAL A 184 6.17 9.65 6.21
C VAL A 184 6.22 11.13 6.57
N ALA A 185 6.63 11.98 5.63
CA ALA A 185 6.65 13.43 5.85
C ALA A 185 5.25 13.98 6.17
N LEU A 186 4.20 13.43 5.55
CA LEU A 186 2.80 13.79 5.82
C LEU A 186 2.28 13.21 7.16
N ASP A 187 2.66 11.98 7.52
CA ASP A 187 2.13 11.33 8.74
C ASP A 187 2.92 11.65 10.03
N GLY A 188 4.22 11.90 9.91
CA GLY A 188 5.17 12.09 11.01
C GLY A 188 5.75 10.78 11.59
N ARG A 189 5.51 9.64 10.95
CA ARG A 189 5.96 8.31 11.41
C ARG A 189 7.35 7.95 10.89
N TRP A 190 8.36 8.53 11.52
CA TRP A 190 9.76 8.41 11.11
C TRP A 190 10.27 6.96 11.10
N GLU A 191 9.68 6.03 11.86
CA GLU A 191 10.13 4.63 11.88
C GLU A 191 10.04 3.94 10.51
N TRP A 192 9.16 4.42 9.62
CA TRP A 192 9.05 3.93 8.25
C TRP A 192 10.19 4.41 7.34
N LEU A 193 11.02 5.37 7.75
CA LEU A 193 12.21 5.79 6.99
C LEU A 193 13.29 4.70 6.94
N GLY A 194 13.22 3.70 7.83
CA GLY A 194 14.07 2.51 7.72
C GLY A 194 13.85 1.77 6.39
N LEU A 195 12.64 1.83 5.82
CA LEU A 195 12.28 1.13 4.59
C LEU A 195 12.98 1.66 3.33
N PRO A 196 12.92 2.97 2.99
CA PRO A 196 13.70 3.52 1.88
C PRO A 196 15.21 3.34 2.10
N LEU A 197 15.68 3.46 3.35
CA LEU A 197 17.10 3.22 3.68
C LEU A 197 17.49 1.77 3.38
N ALA A 198 16.68 0.79 3.79
CA ALA A 198 16.88 -0.62 3.48
C ALA A 198 16.91 -0.89 1.97
N GLY A 199 16.04 -0.23 1.20
CA GLY A 199 16.05 -0.31 -0.27
C GLY A 199 17.34 0.23 -0.90
N VAL A 200 17.90 1.32 -0.37
CA VAL A 200 19.21 1.84 -0.80
C VAL A 200 20.33 0.88 -0.42
N VAL A 201 20.33 0.37 0.82
CA VAL A 201 21.31 -0.62 1.28
C VAL A 201 21.29 -1.83 0.34
N GLN A 202 20.13 -2.44 0.12
CA GLN A 202 20.00 -3.56 -0.82
C GLN A 202 20.52 -3.23 -2.22
N TYR A 203 20.15 -2.08 -2.77
CA TYR A 203 20.57 -1.69 -4.12
C TYR A 203 22.09 -1.55 -4.27
N VAL A 204 22.75 -1.03 -3.24
CA VAL A 204 24.21 -0.84 -3.22
C VAL A 204 24.92 -2.15 -2.92
N THR A 205 24.51 -2.86 -1.86
CA THR A 205 25.21 -4.05 -1.38
C THR A 205 25.06 -5.23 -2.32
N ALA A 206 23.92 -5.37 -3.00
CA ALA A 206 23.69 -6.44 -3.98
C ALA A 206 24.74 -6.49 -5.11
N ARG A 207 25.45 -5.38 -5.38
CA ARG A 207 26.50 -5.32 -6.41
C ARG A 207 27.92 -5.14 -5.86
N ALA A 208 28.04 -4.70 -4.61
CA ALA A 208 29.31 -4.24 -4.04
C ALA A 208 29.92 -5.21 -3.02
N VAL A 209 29.14 -6.20 -2.54
CA VAL A 209 29.56 -7.10 -1.46
C VAL A 209 29.14 -8.52 -1.80
N ASP A 210 30.04 -9.47 -1.54
CA ASP A 210 29.70 -10.89 -1.52
C ASP A 210 28.57 -11.12 -0.50
N ASP A 211 27.57 -11.93 -0.84
CA ASP A 211 26.33 -12.11 -0.05
C ASP A 211 25.52 -10.82 0.18
N GLY A 212 25.65 -9.82 -0.70
CA GLY A 212 24.95 -8.53 -0.60
C GLY A 212 23.42 -8.59 -0.46
N ALA A 213 22.80 -9.69 -0.94
CA ALA A 213 21.37 -9.98 -0.74
C ALA A 213 21.02 -10.19 0.75
N TRP A 214 21.89 -10.83 1.52
CA TRP A 214 21.67 -11.03 2.95
C TRP A 214 21.71 -9.70 3.72
N VAL A 215 22.65 -8.82 3.35
CA VAL A 215 22.74 -7.47 3.94
C VAL A 215 21.47 -6.67 3.68
N GLY A 216 20.94 -6.72 2.45
CA GLY A 216 19.65 -6.13 2.11
C GLY A 216 18.51 -6.70 2.96
N THR A 217 18.45 -8.02 3.09
CA THR A 217 17.45 -8.72 3.91
C THR A 217 17.47 -8.29 5.38
N LEU A 218 18.66 -8.20 5.97
CA LEU A 218 18.84 -7.67 7.33
C LEU A 218 18.39 -6.21 7.43
N GLY A 219 18.70 -5.39 6.43
CA GLY A 219 18.22 -4.00 6.36
C GLY A 219 16.70 -3.91 6.41
N TYR A 220 16.01 -4.71 5.59
CA TYR A 220 14.54 -4.79 5.60
C TYR A 220 14.00 -5.37 6.92
N ALA A 221 14.70 -6.32 7.56
CA ALA A 221 14.30 -6.89 8.84
C ALA A 221 14.38 -5.86 9.97
N VAL A 222 15.45 -5.07 10.00
CA VAL A 222 15.61 -3.95 10.94
C VAL A 222 14.54 -2.88 10.70
N ALA A 223 14.26 -2.54 9.44
CA ALA A 223 13.19 -1.60 9.10
C ALA A 223 11.82 -2.11 9.56
N GLY A 224 11.50 -3.38 9.31
CA GLY A 224 10.28 -4.03 9.77
C GLY A 224 10.17 -4.03 11.30
N ALA A 225 11.26 -4.38 11.99
CA ALA A 225 11.31 -4.36 13.46
C ALA A 225 11.08 -2.95 14.03
N ALA A 226 11.67 -1.91 13.43
CA ALA A 226 11.45 -0.52 13.84
C ALA A 226 9.99 -0.09 13.67
N VAL A 227 9.35 -0.47 12.55
CA VAL A 227 7.92 -0.22 12.31
C VAL A 227 7.05 -0.93 13.35
N MET A 228 7.34 -2.20 13.64
CA MET A 228 6.61 -2.99 14.64
C MET A 228 6.80 -2.45 16.06
N ALA A 229 8.02 -2.05 16.42
CA ALA A 229 8.31 -1.42 17.71
C ALA A 229 7.56 -0.09 17.86
N GLY A 230 7.60 0.76 16.84
CA GLY A 230 6.85 2.01 16.83
C GLY A 230 5.34 1.78 16.94
N TRP A 231 4.81 0.74 16.28
CA TRP A 231 3.40 0.33 16.42
C TRP A 231 3.07 -0.12 17.85
N ALA A 232 3.88 -1.01 18.44
CA ALA A 232 3.69 -1.51 19.79
C ALA A 232 3.73 -0.39 20.85
N VAL A 233 4.74 0.50 20.79
CA VAL A 233 4.85 1.66 21.71
C VAL A 233 3.60 2.54 21.65
N ARG A 234 3.04 2.78 20.46
CA ARG A 234 1.80 3.57 20.34
C ARG A 234 0.58 2.83 20.87
N ALA A 235 0.49 1.52 20.67
CA ALA A 235 -0.60 0.72 21.22
C ALA A 235 -0.57 0.75 22.76
N LEU A 236 0.61 0.61 23.37
CA LEU A 236 0.79 0.68 24.82
C LEU A 236 0.44 2.07 25.39
N ARG A 237 0.86 3.15 24.70
CA ARG A 237 0.52 4.52 25.11
C ARG A 237 -0.99 4.80 25.04
N ALA A 238 -1.66 4.29 24.01
CA ALA A 238 -3.11 4.44 23.88
C ALA A 238 -3.86 3.67 24.98
N ALA A 239 -3.36 2.50 25.39
CA ALA A 239 -3.94 1.73 26.49
C ALA A 239 -3.72 2.39 27.88
N SER A 240 -2.70 3.23 28.00
CA SER A 240 -2.32 3.89 29.28
C SER A 240 -2.91 5.30 29.44
N ALA A 241 -3.62 5.82 28.44
CA ALA A 241 -4.22 7.14 28.52
C ALA A 241 -5.45 7.10 29.46
N PRO A 242 -5.57 8.01 30.44
CA PRO A 242 -6.75 8.09 31.29
C PRO A 242 -8.00 8.42 30.46
N PRO A 243 -9.18 7.92 30.87
CA PRO A 243 -10.45 8.11 30.16
C PRO A 243 -10.90 9.57 30.06
#